data_AF-A0A336JZW4-F1
#
_entry.id   AF-A0A336JZW4-F1
#
_cell.length_a   1.000
_cell.length_b   1.000
_cell.length_c   1.000
_cell.angle_alpha   90.00
_cell.angle_beta   90.00
_cell.angle_gamma   90.00
#
_symmetry.space_group_name_H-M   'P 1'
#
loop_
_entity.id
_entity.type
_entity.pdbx_description
1 polymer ?
#
loop_
_entity_poly.entity_id
_entity_poly.type
_entity_poly.pdbx_seq_one_letter_code
_entity_poly.pdbx_strand_id
1 'polypeptide(L)'
;MTDLPLEITRLAERLAAAQGISVEEAIKRAIEASATAAGLAGDTQHPRRRMTVDEMLAVGAEIAALPVLDPRPATQIMDDINAP
;
A
#
# COMPACT_ATOMS: atom_id res chain seq x y z
N MET A 1 -0.70 28.67 6.95
CA MET A 1 -0.08 27.79 7.96
C MET A 1 -1.03 27.72 9.14
N THR A 2 -1.68 26.58 9.36
CA THR A 2 -2.38 26.34 10.62
C THR A 2 -1.30 26.14 11.68
N ASP A 3 -1.25 27.01 12.69
CA ASP A 3 -0.33 26.80 13.80
C ASP A 3 -0.67 25.48 14.50
N LEU A 4 0.30 24.57 14.51
CA LEU A 4 0.17 23.33 15.27
C LEU A 4 0.35 23.65 16.75
N PRO A 5 -0.45 23.03 17.64
CA PRO A 5 -0.21 23.09 19.08
C PRO A 5 1.24 22.72 19.42
N LEU A 6 1.82 23.42 20.40
CA LEU A 6 3.23 23.26 20.81
C LEU A 6 3.64 21.80 21.08
N GLU A 7 2.72 21.00 21.61
CA GLU A 7 2.95 19.57 21.87
C GLU A 7 3.17 18.76 20.58
N ILE A 8 2.41 19.06 19.53
CA ILE A 8 2.53 18.41 18.22
C ILE A 8 3.85 18.81 17.58
N THR A 9 4.22 20.09 17.67
CA THR A 9 5.52 20.58 17.16
C THR A 9 6.70 19.87 17.82
N ARG A 10 6.68 19.73 19.15
CA ARG A 10 7.73 18.99 19.89
C ARG A 10 7.78 17.51 19.55
N LEU A 11 6.63 16.90 19.25
CA LEU A 11 6.58 15.51 18.80
C LEU A 11 7.21 15.37 17.40
N ALA A 12 6.85 16.27 16.48
CA ALA A 12 7.38 16.29 15.13
C ALA A 12 8.90 16.55 15.10
N GLU A 13 9.41 17.46 15.94
CA GLU A 13 10.86 17.70 16.09
C GLU A 13 11.61 16.46 16.57
N ARG A 14 11.07 15.75 17.58
CA ARG A 14 11.68 14.50 18.06
C ARG A 14 11.67 13.40 17.00
N LEU A 15 10.56 13.29 16.26
CA LEU A 15 10.43 12.32 15.17
C LEU A 15 11.42 12.61 14.04
N ALA A 16 11.55 13.88 13.66
CA ALA A 16 12.49 14.36 12.65
C ALA A 16 13.95 14.12 13.06
N ALA A 17 14.30 14.44 14.32
CA ALA A 17 15.63 14.19 14.86
C ALA A 17 15.98 12.70 14.89
N ALA A 18 15.03 11.84 15.26
CA ALA A 18 15.25 10.39 15.28
C ALA A 18 15.44 9.79 13.87
N GLN A 19 14.85 10.40 12.85
CA GLN A 19 14.92 9.94 11.46
C GLN A 19 15.98 10.68 10.62
N GLY A 20 16.59 11.74 11.15
CA GLY A 20 17.58 12.55 10.43
C GLY A 20 17.01 13.34 9.24
N ILE A 21 15.74 13.72 9.30
CA ILE A 21 15.01 14.44 8.23
C ILE A 21 14.44 15.77 8.73
N SER A 22 13.87 16.57 7.83
CA SER A 22 13.18 17.80 8.22
C SER A 22 11.87 17.52 8.97
N VAL A 23 11.44 18.46 9.80
CA VAL A 23 10.16 18.38 10.53
C VAL A 23 8.98 18.21 9.57
N GLU A 24 9.00 18.95 8.46
CA GLU A 24 7.97 18.87 7.42
C GLU A 24 7.90 17.47 6.78
N GLU A 25 9.05 16.89 6.43
CA GLU A 25 9.11 15.55 5.84
C GLU A 25 8.70 14.47 6.85
N ALA A 26 9.06 14.62 8.12
CA ALA A 26 8.63 13.72 9.19
C ALA A 26 7.10 13.74 9.38
N ILE A 27 6.49 14.93 9.37
CA ILE A 27 5.04 15.08 9.44
C ILE A 27 4.37 14.46 8.22
N LYS A 28 4.87 14.75 7.02
CA LYS A 28 4.35 14.20 5.77
C LYS A 28 4.36 12.68 5.78
N ARG A 29 5.49 12.06 6.09
CA ARG A 29 5.62 10.59 6.15
C ARG A 29 4.71 9.97 7.21
N ALA A 30 4.59 10.59 8.38
CA ALA A 30 3.71 10.09 9.43
C ALA A 30 2.23 10.11 8.99
N ILE A 31 1.81 11.18 8.30
CA ILE A 31 0.46 11.30 7.76
C ILE A 31 0.25 10.29 6.63
N GLU A 32 1.19 10.14 5.70
CA GLU A 32 1.11 9.17 4.60
C GLU A 32 1.04 7.73 5.11
N ALA A 33 1.87 7.36 6.09
CA ALA A 33 1.84 6.04 6.71
C ALA A 33 0.51 5.78 7.43
N SER A 34 0.01 6.76 8.18
CA SER A 34 -1.29 6.68 8.87
C SER A 34 -2.45 6.57 7.88
N ALA A 35 -2.45 7.37 6.82
CA ALA A 35 -3.44 7.32 5.75
C ALA A 35 -3.41 5.96 5.04
N THR A 36 -2.23 5.40 4.80
CA THR A 36 -2.08 4.06 4.20
C THR A 36 -2.64 2.97 5.10
N ALA A 37 -2.29 2.99 6.39
CA ALA A 37 -2.81 2.04 7.38
C ALA A 37 -4.33 2.14 7.56
N ALA A 38 -4.89 3.34 7.41
CA ALA A 38 -6.33 3.59 7.47
C ALA A 38 -7.07 3.31 6.15
N GLY A 39 -6.36 2.88 5.08
CA GLY A 39 -6.95 2.70 3.75
C GLY A 39 -7.39 4.01 3.07
N LEU A 40 -6.98 5.15 3.61
CA LEU A 40 -7.25 6.50 3.10
C LEU A 40 -6.25 6.93 2.02
N ALA A 41 -5.17 6.19 1.84
CA ALA A 41 -4.29 6.30 0.68
C ALA A 41 -5.03 5.77 -0.57
N GLY A 42 -6.13 6.43 -0.93
CA GLY A 42 -6.87 6.15 -2.15
C GLY A 42 -5.98 6.44 -3.35
N ASP A 43 -5.67 5.39 -4.11
CA ASP A 43 -5.42 5.36 -5.56
C ASP A 43 -4.43 6.38 -6.19
N THR A 44 -3.68 7.15 -5.41
CA THR A 44 -2.81 8.21 -5.95
C THR A 44 -1.33 7.81 -6.04
N GLN A 45 -0.90 6.74 -5.38
CA GLN A 45 0.51 6.29 -5.45
C GLN A 45 0.82 5.28 -6.55
N HIS A 46 -0.19 4.58 -7.08
CA HIS A 46 -0.03 3.83 -8.31
C HIS A 46 -0.88 4.51 -9.36
N PRO A 47 -0.31 5.20 -10.37
CA PRO A 47 -1.09 5.50 -11.55
C PRO A 47 -1.66 4.15 -12.00
N ARG A 48 -2.99 4.04 -12.03
CA ARG A 48 -3.66 2.91 -12.68
C ARG A 48 -3.22 2.95 -14.14
N ARG A 49 -2.06 2.38 -14.44
CA ARG A 49 -1.52 2.29 -15.78
C ARG A 49 -2.53 1.45 -16.53
N ARG A 50 -3.22 2.07 -17.47
CA ARG A 50 -4.04 1.33 -18.42
C ARG A 50 -3.07 0.44 -19.19
N MET A 51 -3.19 -0.86 -18.96
CA MET A 51 -2.43 -1.85 -19.73
C MET A 51 -2.95 -1.86 -21.17
N THR A 52 -2.03 -1.99 -22.12
CA THR A 52 -2.42 -2.32 -23.49
C THR A 52 -2.90 -3.77 -23.57
N VAL A 53 -3.59 -4.14 -24.65
CA VAL A 53 -4.00 -5.54 -24.88
C VAL A 53 -2.78 -6.46 -24.90
N ASP A 54 -1.68 -6.04 -25.52
CA ASP A 54 -0.45 -6.82 -25.61
C ASP A 54 0.19 -7.02 -24.23
N GLU A 55 0.19 -5.99 -23.38
CA GLU A 55 0.66 -6.09 -21.99
C GLU A 55 -0.20 -7.07 -21.18
N MET A 56 -1.52 -7.04 -21.37
CA MET A 56 -2.45 -7.97 -20.72
C MET A 56 -2.20 -9.42 -21.16
N LEU A 57 -1.99 -9.65 -22.46
CA LEU A 57 -1.69 -10.98 -22.98
C LEU A 57 -0.33 -11.50 -22.50
N ALA A 58 0.68 -10.63 -22.41
CA ALA A 58 2.00 -10.98 -21.89
C ALA A 58 1.93 -11.43 -20.42
N VAL A 59 1.19 -10.70 -19.58
CA VAL A 59 0.95 -11.09 -18.17
C VAL A 59 0.22 -12.43 -18.10
N GLY A 60 -0.80 -12.64 -18.94
CA GLY A 60 -1.52 -13.91 -19.00
C GLY A 60 -0.62 -15.10 -19.37
N ALA A 61 0.30 -14.90 -20.32
CA ALA A 61 1.27 -15.91 -20.72
C ALA A 61 2.27 -16.22 -19.61
N GLU A 62 2.72 -15.20 -18.86
CA GLU A 62 3.60 -15.39 -17.70
C GLU A 62 2.91 -16.22 -16.61
N ILE A 63 1.67 -15.86 -16.24
CA ILE A 63 0.90 -16.58 -15.22
C ILE A 63 0.64 -18.03 -15.66
N ALA A 64 0.27 -18.26 -16.92
CA ALA A 64 -0.01 -19.59 -17.44
C ALA A 64 1.22 -20.52 -17.46
N ALA A 65 2.43 -19.96 -17.46
CA ALA A 65 3.67 -20.72 -17.40
C ALA A 65 4.07 -21.12 -15.97
N LEU A 66 3.45 -20.53 -14.94
CA LEU A 66 3.74 -20.86 -13.55
C LEU A 66 3.18 -22.25 -13.19
N PRO A 67 3.87 -23.01 -12.32
CA PRO A 67 3.38 -24.28 -11.85
C PRO A 67 2.13 -24.10 -11.00
N VAL A 68 1.14 -25.00 -11.18
CA VAL A 68 -0.04 -25.05 -10.30
C VAL A 68 0.39 -25.51 -8.92
N LEU A 69 0.26 -24.63 -7.92
CA LEU A 69 0.65 -24.90 -6.54
C LEU A 69 -0.40 -25.71 -5.78
N ASP A 70 -1.68 -25.54 -6.13
CA ASP A 70 -2.80 -26.28 -5.54
C ASP A 70 -3.66 -26.87 -6.67
N PRO A 71 -3.68 -28.20 -6.85
CA PRO A 71 -4.45 -28.85 -7.90
C PRO A 71 -5.94 -28.99 -7.56
N ARG A 72 -6.37 -28.58 -6.35
CA ARG A 72 -7.77 -28.67 -5.95
C ARG A 72 -8.64 -27.73 -6.79
N PRO A 73 -9.90 -28.12 -7.06
CA PRO A 73 -10.83 -27.26 -7.78
C PRO A 73 -11.13 -25.99 -6.97
N ALA A 74 -11.36 -24.89 -7.70
CA ALA A 74 -11.60 -23.57 -7.10
C ALA A 74 -12.73 -23.56 -6.07
N THR A 75 -13.77 -24.37 -6.25
CA THR A 75 -14.90 -24.48 -5.30
C THR A 75 -14.45 -25.02 -3.95
N GLN A 76 -13.63 -26.07 -3.92
CA GLN A 76 -13.11 -26.63 -2.67
C GLN A 76 -12.17 -25.63 -1.96
N ILE A 77 -11.37 -24.89 -2.72
CA ILE A 77 -10.50 -23.84 -2.15
C ILE A 77 -11.36 -22.73 -1.52
N MET A 78 -12.44 -22.32 -2.19
CA MET A 78 -13.35 -21.30 -1.65
C MET A 78 -14.11 -21.78 -0.41
N ASP A 79 -14.52 -23.05 -0.36
CA ASP A 79 -15.22 -23.63 0.79
C ASP A 79 -14.31 -23.63 2.03
N ASP A 80 -13.01 -23.92 1.88
CA ASP A 80 -12.03 -23.87 2.97
C ASP A 80 -11.81 -22.45 3.51
N ILE A 81 -11.80 -21.44 2.64
CA ILE A 81 -11.64 -20.02 3.05
C ILE A 81 -12.86 -19.53 3.83
N ASN A 82 -14.05 -20.04 3.50
CA ASN A 82 -15.31 -19.65 4.12
C ASN A 82 -15.73 -20.57 5.27
N ALA A 83 -14.91 -21.56 5.63
CA ALA A 83 -15.15 -22.41 6.77
C ALA A 83 -14.97 -21.60 8.08
N PRO A 84 -15.92 -21.68 9.04
CA PRO A 84 -15.91 -20.90 10.28
C PRO A 84 -14.78 -21.30 11.26
#